data_AF-A0A1V5NKL7-F1
#
_entry.id   AF-A0A1V5NKL7-F1
#
_cell.length_a   1.000
_cell.length_b   1.000
_cell.length_c   1.000
_cell.angle_alpha   90.00
_cell.angle_beta   90.00
_cell.angle_gamma   90.00
#
_symmetry.space_group_name_H-M   'P 1'
#
loop_
_entity.id
_entity.type
_entity.pdbx_description
1 polymer ?
#
loop_
_entity_poly.entity_id
_entity_poly.type
_entity_poly.pdbx_seq_one_letter_code
_entity_poly.pdbx_strand_id
1 'polypeptide(L)'
;MNTDPSTTNGFSDCLSLIESSDPASRRKGVAQLERFHEPRALRVALSLSKDPDEGVRETAVEVAATLRRAGVSTEKPGKMKPARQVATDTLLSSPEVMDEVFFLWRRNRKNIIKAWLLSDLPQILICLSIFATHGLIRNMPFSSSTVDGLMAIIFLVICFLGRPFAWMLTGRAFTASFPDRPSQTVAKRPMRPVEYLGLLQMNVIAQLPLVGGAALLFYAPPIDAGLYFIVYLLFFLAYHSFTCTLMPRQLISNADVFVTLRGLFWDGFDGWKFQRTLYMSFLWMMTLLYFAIIVSAIYLLEIFHIRNAGFIFPAIVIMADTLVDTFWMGWQITVARLIPGDVLRKRSV
;
A
#
# COMPACT_ATOMS: atom_id res chain seq x y z
N MET A 1 -18.82 22.33 -6.35
CA MET A 1 -19.30 22.81 -7.67
C MET A 1 -20.05 24.10 -7.42
N ASN A 2 -19.37 25.23 -7.61
CA ASN A 2 -19.99 26.55 -7.78
C ASN A 2 -19.48 27.04 -9.13
N THR A 3 -20.34 27.05 -10.14
CA THR A 3 -20.04 27.68 -11.43
C THR A 3 -20.68 29.06 -11.42
N ASP A 4 -19.82 30.07 -11.38
CA ASP A 4 -20.17 31.48 -11.39
C ASP A 4 -20.83 31.83 -12.74
N PRO A 5 -22.06 32.36 -12.79
CA PRO A 5 -22.82 32.55 -14.04
C PRO A 5 -22.18 33.54 -15.04
N SER A 6 -21.20 34.33 -14.61
CA SER A 6 -20.40 35.23 -15.47
C SER A 6 -19.45 34.49 -16.42
N THR A 7 -19.03 33.27 -16.09
CA THR A 7 -18.08 32.49 -16.91
C THR A 7 -18.74 31.77 -18.09
N THR A 8 -20.04 31.43 -17.97
CA THR A 8 -20.78 30.66 -18.98
C THR A 8 -21.07 31.49 -20.24
N ASN A 9 -21.35 32.79 -20.11
CA ASN A 9 -21.66 33.67 -21.25
C ASN A 9 -20.40 34.01 -22.09
N GLY A 10 -19.23 34.11 -21.45
CA GLY A 10 -17.99 34.41 -22.17
C GLY A 10 -17.52 33.27 -23.08
N PHE A 11 -17.80 32.01 -22.73
CA PHE A 11 -17.38 30.86 -23.53
C PHE A 11 -18.23 30.70 -24.80
N SER A 12 -19.54 30.97 -24.75
CA SER A 12 -20.40 30.96 -25.93
C SER A 12 -20.01 32.02 -26.96
N ASP A 13 -19.59 33.20 -26.49
CA ASP A 13 -19.12 34.28 -27.35
C ASP A 13 -17.80 33.92 -28.05
N CYS A 14 -16.93 33.14 -27.39
CA CYS A 14 -15.72 32.62 -28.02
C CYS A 14 -16.03 31.61 -29.12
N LEU A 15 -17.03 30.74 -28.89
CA LEU A 15 -17.43 29.74 -29.89
C LEU A 15 -18.07 30.39 -31.12
N SER A 16 -18.87 31.45 -30.96
CA SER A 16 -19.46 32.15 -32.11
C SER A 16 -18.39 32.81 -33.00
N LEU A 17 -17.30 33.31 -32.41
CA LEU A 17 -16.14 33.82 -33.16
C LEU A 17 -15.39 32.71 -33.89
N ILE A 18 -15.28 31.52 -33.30
CA ILE A 18 -14.63 30.33 -33.88
C ILE A 18 -15.43 29.76 -35.05
N GLU A 19 -16.76 29.88 -35.04
CA GLU A 19 -17.64 29.43 -36.12
C GLU A 19 -17.72 30.41 -37.30
N SER A 20 -17.08 31.59 -37.21
CA SER A 20 -17.05 32.60 -38.27
C SER A 20 -16.31 32.12 -39.53
N SER A 21 -16.79 32.53 -40.70
CA SER A 21 -16.11 32.31 -41.99
C SER A 21 -14.83 33.14 -42.14
N ASP A 22 -14.71 34.25 -41.40
CA ASP A 22 -13.55 35.13 -41.41
C ASP A 22 -12.40 34.56 -40.54
N PRO A 23 -11.21 34.28 -41.12
CA PRO A 23 -10.06 33.76 -40.38
C PRO A 23 -9.59 34.68 -39.24
N ALA A 24 -9.70 36.00 -39.38
CA ALA A 24 -9.28 36.93 -38.32
C ALA A 24 -10.20 36.82 -37.09
N SER A 25 -11.50 36.64 -37.31
CA SER A 25 -12.49 36.38 -36.26
C SER A 25 -12.27 35.02 -35.58
N ARG A 26 -11.99 33.95 -36.35
CA ARG A 26 -11.65 32.63 -35.77
C ARG A 26 -10.39 32.70 -34.92
N ARG A 27 -9.34 33.37 -35.39
CA ARG A 27 -8.09 33.54 -34.65
C ARG A 27 -8.31 34.29 -33.32
N LYS A 28 -9.14 35.34 -33.32
CA LYS A 28 -9.52 36.06 -32.09
C LYS A 28 -10.28 35.14 -31.12
N GLY A 29 -11.22 34.34 -31.63
CA GLY A 29 -11.93 33.35 -30.82
C GLY A 29 -10.99 32.31 -30.20
N VAL A 30 -10.02 31.81 -30.97
CA VAL A 30 -8.99 30.88 -30.48
C VAL A 30 -8.12 31.50 -29.39
N ALA A 31 -7.66 32.73 -29.56
CA ALA A 31 -6.85 33.41 -28.55
C ALA A 31 -7.61 33.62 -27.23
N GLN A 32 -8.93 33.84 -27.29
CA GLN A 32 -9.76 33.97 -26.10
C GLN A 32 -9.93 32.66 -25.31
N LEU A 33 -9.75 31.49 -25.95
CA LEU A 33 -9.81 30.19 -25.28
C LEU A 33 -8.78 30.03 -24.16
N GLU A 34 -7.66 30.77 -24.20
CA GLU A 34 -6.63 30.74 -23.15
C GLU A 34 -7.19 31.16 -21.78
N ARG A 35 -8.22 32.01 -21.75
CA ARG A 35 -8.86 32.47 -20.51
C ARG A 35 -9.67 31.36 -19.82
N PHE A 36 -9.98 30.29 -20.54
CA PHE A 36 -10.83 29.19 -20.09
C PHE A 36 -9.98 27.95 -19.80
N HIS A 37 -9.62 27.79 -18.52
CA HIS A 37 -8.78 26.70 -18.03
C HIS A 37 -9.57 25.39 -17.86
N GLU A 38 -10.26 24.95 -18.91
CA GLU A 38 -11.14 23.79 -18.88
C GLU A 38 -10.95 22.84 -20.08
N PRO A 39 -11.23 21.53 -19.93
CA PRO A 39 -11.01 20.53 -20.98
C PRO A 39 -11.74 20.82 -22.31
N ARG A 40 -12.83 21.57 -22.27
CA ARG A 40 -13.60 21.96 -23.45
C ARG A 40 -12.81 22.93 -24.32
N ALA A 41 -12.25 23.98 -23.73
CA ALA A 41 -11.40 24.95 -24.41
C ALA A 41 -10.20 24.29 -25.11
N LEU A 42 -9.54 23.34 -24.43
CA LEU A 42 -8.41 22.62 -25.01
C LEU A 42 -8.85 21.70 -26.18
N ARG A 43 -10.02 21.07 -26.13
CA ARG A 43 -10.54 20.27 -27.27
C ARG A 43 -10.79 21.15 -28.48
N VAL A 44 -11.35 22.33 -28.29
CA VAL A 44 -11.62 23.29 -29.35
C VAL A 44 -10.30 23.81 -29.96
N ALA A 45 -9.31 24.14 -29.13
CA ALA A 45 -7.98 24.52 -29.60
C ALA A 45 -7.30 23.37 -30.40
N LEU A 46 -7.37 22.12 -29.92
CA LEU A 46 -6.81 20.98 -30.66
C LEU A 46 -7.54 20.70 -31.97
N SER A 47 -8.86 20.90 -32.07
CA SER A 47 -9.55 20.78 -33.37
C SER A 47 -9.10 21.85 -34.36
N LEU A 48 -8.83 23.06 -33.89
CA LEU A 48 -8.42 24.20 -34.73
C LEU A 48 -6.93 24.19 -35.09
N SER A 49 -6.14 23.30 -34.49
CA SER A 49 -4.76 23.01 -34.95
C SER A 49 -4.70 22.44 -36.38
N LYS A 50 -5.85 22.08 -36.95
CA LYS A 50 -6.02 21.61 -38.33
C LYS A 50 -6.87 22.56 -39.19
N ASP A 51 -7.07 23.81 -38.77
CA ASP A 51 -7.80 24.81 -39.57
C ASP A 51 -7.12 25.01 -40.94
N PRO A 52 -7.89 25.27 -42.02
CA PRO A 52 -7.32 25.59 -43.32
C PRO A 52 -6.49 26.88 -43.31
N ASP A 53 -6.76 27.82 -42.39
CA ASP A 53 -5.97 29.05 -42.25
C ASP A 53 -4.75 28.83 -41.34
N GLU A 54 -3.58 29.23 -41.83
CA GLU A 54 -2.30 29.05 -41.14
C GLU A 54 -2.21 29.87 -39.83
N GLY A 55 -2.70 31.11 -39.83
CA GLY A 55 -2.67 31.96 -38.65
C GLY A 55 -3.58 31.44 -37.53
N VAL A 56 -4.70 30.80 -37.88
CA VAL A 56 -5.57 30.12 -36.93
C VAL A 56 -4.89 28.86 -36.36
N ARG A 57 -4.24 28.04 -37.20
CA ARG A 57 -3.53 26.83 -36.73
C ARG A 57 -2.44 27.17 -35.72
N GLU A 58 -1.57 28.13 -36.04
CA GLU A 58 -0.43 28.49 -35.17
C GLU A 58 -0.92 28.97 -33.81
N THR A 59 -1.91 29.86 -33.81
CA THR A 59 -2.54 30.38 -32.58
C THR A 59 -3.18 29.25 -31.79
N ALA A 60 -3.82 28.28 -32.46
CA ALA A 60 -4.45 27.14 -31.81
C ALA A 60 -3.43 26.17 -31.17
N VAL A 61 -2.25 25.98 -31.79
CA VAL A 61 -1.16 25.19 -31.23
C VAL A 61 -0.55 25.87 -30.00
N GLU A 62 -0.35 27.17 -30.06
CA GLU A 62 0.17 27.96 -28.94
C GLU A 62 -0.79 27.93 -27.74
N VAL A 63 -2.08 28.22 -27.97
CA VAL A 63 -3.11 28.17 -26.92
C VAL A 63 -3.26 26.75 -26.35
N ALA A 64 -3.18 25.71 -27.19
CA ALA A 64 -3.20 24.34 -26.70
C ALA A 64 -1.96 24.01 -25.84
N ALA A 65 -0.79 24.55 -26.16
CA ALA A 65 0.41 24.40 -25.33
C ALA A 65 0.26 25.14 -24.00
N THR A 66 -0.28 26.35 -24.00
CA THR A 66 -0.54 27.13 -22.78
C THR A 66 -1.54 26.44 -21.86
N LEU A 67 -2.67 25.98 -22.40
CA LEU A 67 -3.68 25.23 -21.64
C LEU A 67 -3.12 23.91 -21.09
N ARG A 68 -2.26 23.21 -21.83
CA ARG A 68 -1.55 22.01 -21.31
C ARG A 68 -0.57 22.34 -20.19
N ARG A 69 0.19 23.43 -20.31
CA ARG A 69 1.09 23.92 -19.23
C ARG A 69 0.29 24.30 -17.97
N ALA A 70 -0.93 24.79 -18.15
CA ALA A 70 -1.87 25.05 -17.06
C ALA A 70 -2.61 23.80 -16.53
N GLY A 71 -2.24 22.59 -16.99
CA GLY A 71 -2.77 21.32 -16.48
C GLY A 71 -4.10 20.86 -17.08
N VAL A 72 -4.60 21.53 -18.13
CA VAL A 72 -5.82 21.12 -18.85
C VAL A 72 -5.50 19.94 -19.78
N SER A 73 -6.37 18.91 -19.82
CA SER A 73 -6.21 17.73 -20.67
C SER A 73 -7.51 17.39 -21.41
N THR A 74 -7.40 16.99 -22.69
CA THR A 74 -8.54 16.67 -23.58
C THR A 74 -9.04 15.24 -23.46
N GLU A 75 -8.33 14.40 -22.72
CA GLU A 75 -8.68 12.99 -22.57
C GLU A 75 -10.15 12.85 -22.14
N LYS A 76 -10.85 11.88 -22.74
CA LYS A 76 -12.20 11.50 -22.31
C LYS A 76 -12.17 11.29 -20.78
N PRO A 77 -13.25 11.58 -20.03
CA PRO A 77 -13.35 11.32 -18.58
C PRO A 77 -13.32 9.82 -18.20
N GLY A 78 -12.66 8.98 -19.00
CA GLY A 78 -12.29 7.60 -18.70
C GLY A 78 -10.86 7.22 -19.13
N LYS A 79 -10.03 8.17 -19.58
CA LYS A 79 -8.58 7.97 -19.82
C LYS A 79 -7.66 8.95 -19.11
N MET A 80 -8.22 9.99 -18.48
CA MET A 80 -7.51 10.64 -17.38
C MET A 80 -7.32 9.54 -16.32
N LYS A 81 -6.07 9.22 -15.94
CA LYS A 81 -5.83 8.65 -14.61
C LYS A 81 -6.67 9.54 -13.68
N PRO A 82 -7.66 9.01 -12.93
CA PRO A 82 -8.49 9.87 -12.09
C PRO A 82 -7.55 10.77 -11.29
N ALA A 83 -7.87 12.06 -11.09
CA ALA A 83 -6.99 12.99 -10.37
C ALA A 83 -6.42 12.39 -9.07
N ARG A 84 -7.16 11.43 -8.50
CA ARG A 84 -6.75 10.59 -7.38
C ARG A 84 -5.67 9.54 -7.68
N GLN A 85 -5.67 8.86 -8.82
CA GLN A 85 -4.55 8.00 -9.23
C GLN A 85 -3.27 8.83 -9.46
N VAL A 86 -3.40 10.10 -9.86
CA VAL A 86 -2.25 11.05 -9.87
C VAL A 86 -1.83 11.43 -8.44
N ALA A 87 -2.77 11.63 -7.51
CA ALA A 87 -2.48 11.87 -6.09
C ALA A 87 -1.82 10.66 -5.41
N THR A 88 -2.31 9.43 -5.65
CA THR A 88 -1.71 8.19 -5.16
C THR A 88 -0.34 7.93 -5.79
N ASP A 89 -0.07 8.42 -7.01
CA ASP A 89 1.22 8.30 -7.71
C ASP A 89 2.23 9.41 -7.29
N THR A 90 1.83 10.38 -6.45
CA THR A 90 2.64 11.55 -6.04
C THR A 90 2.79 11.71 -4.52
N LEU A 91 2.45 10.69 -3.74
CA LEU A 91 2.59 10.73 -2.27
C LEU A 91 4.08 10.84 -1.89
N LEU A 92 4.41 11.86 -1.11
CA LEU A 92 5.80 12.18 -0.74
C LEU A 92 6.07 11.98 0.75
N SER A 93 5.02 11.90 1.58
CA SER A 93 5.14 11.76 3.02
C SER A 93 4.39 10.56 3.59
N SER A 94 4.83 10.10 4.75
CA SER A 94 4.25 8.92 5.38
C SER A 94 2.79 9.13 5.84
N PRO A 95 2.42 10.28 6.43
CA PRO A 95 1.02 10.58 6.74
C PRO A 95 0.11 10.56 5.51
N GLU A 96 0.56 11.10 4.37
CA GLU A 96 -0.22 11.08 3.12
C GLU A 96 -0.52 9.66 2.63
N VAL A 97 0.48 8.76 2.73
CA VAL A 97 0.27 7.36 2.38
C VAL A 97 -0.69 6.69 3.37
N MET A 98 -0.69 7.06 4.65
CA MET A 98 -1.60 6.49 5.64
C MET A 98 -3.04 6.94 5.37
N ASP A 99 -3.24 8.22 5.08
CA ASP A 99 -4.54 8.77 4.72
C ASP A 99 -5.12 8.08 3.48
N GLU A 100 -4.27 7.81 2.48
CA GLU A 100 -4.71 7.06 1.30
C GLU A 100 -5.02 5.60 1.63
N VAL A 101 -4.27 4.94 2.51
CA VAL A 101 -4.60 3.60 3.01
C VAL A 101 -5.96 3.58 3.71
N PHE A 102 -6.25 4.56 4.58
CA PHE A 102 -7.55 4.70 5.23
C PHE A 102 -8.67 4.92 4.21
N PHE A 103 -8.41 5.72 3.19
CA PHE A 103 -9.38 5.94 2.13
C PHE A 103 -9.69 4.65 1.35
N LEU A 104 -8.65 3.93 0.93
CA LEU A 104 -8.77 2.65 0.22
C LEU A 104 -9.48 1.61 1.07
N TRP A 105 -9.17 1.57 2.38
CA TRP A 105 -9.87 0.73 3.34
C TRP A 105 -11.35 1.06 3.38
N ARG A 106 -11.71 2.35 3.52
CA ARG A 106 -13.10 2.80 3.59
C ARG A 106 -13.89 2.47 2.32
N ARG A 107 -13.24 2.59 1.16
CA ARG A 107 -13.84 2.32 -0.16
C ARG A 107 -14.25 0.86 -0.33
N ASN A 108 -13.45 -0.09 0.17
CA ASN A 108 -13.74 -1.52 0.05
C ASN A 108 -13.96 -2.21 1.40
N ARG A 109 -14.46 -1.45 2.39
CA ARG A 109 -14.55 -1.88 3.80
C ARG A 109 -15.21 -3.25 3.97
N LYS A 110 -16.28 -3.53 3.21
CA LYS A 110 -17.05 -4.78 3.34
C LYS A 110 -16.20 -5.99 2.99
N ASN A 111 -15.44 -5.91 1.90
CA ASN A 111 -14.61 -7.02 1.44
C ASN A 111 -13.34 -7.16 2.28
N ILE A 112 -12.77 -6.03 2.73
CA ILE A 112 -11.59 -6.05 3.62
C ILE A 112 -11.96 -6.66 4.98
N ILE A 113 -13.08 -6.23 5.60
CA ILE A 113 -13.55 -6.81 6.86
C ILE A 113 -13.87 -8.28 6.69
N LYS A 114 -14.51 -8.69 5.58
CA LYS A 114 -14.78 -10.10 5.31
C LYS A 114 -13.48 -10.92 5.17
N ALA A 115 -12.48 -10.38 4.48
CA ALA A 115 -11.18 -11.02 4.32
C ALA A 115 -10.45 -11.16 5.66
N TRP A 116 -10.41 -10.08 6.44
CA TRP A 116 -9.85 -10.05 7.80
C TRP A 116 -10.55 -11.04 8.74
N LEU A 117 -11.88 -11.12 8.71
CA LEU A 117 -12.63 -12.10 9.49
C LEU A 117 -12.30 -13.55 9.11
N LEU A 118 -11.88 -13.81 7.87
CA LEU A 118 -11.53 -15.15 7.41
C LEU A 118 -10.07 -15.51 7.72
N SER A 119 -9.15 -14.55 7.69
CA SER A 119 -7.73 -14.79 7.95
C SER A 119 -7.33 -14.64 9.42
N ASP A 120 -7.88 -13.65 10.11
CA ASP A 120 -7.35 -13.17 11.39
C ASP A 120 -8.27 -13.52 12.58
N LEU A 121 -9.58 -13.70 12.36
CA LEU A 121 -10.48 -14.21 13.40
C LEU A 121 -10.04 -15.57 13.96
N PRO A 122 -9.59 -16.56 13.16
CA PRO A 122 -9.08 -17.81 13.71
C PRO A 122 -7.88 -17.60 14.63
N GLN A 123 -6.99 -16.66 14.30
CA GLN A 123 -5.82 -16.33 15.11
C GLN A 123 -6.23 -15.68 16.44
N ILE A 124 -7.22 -14.78 16.41
CA ILE A 124 -7.80 -14.17 17.61
C ILE A 124 -8.44 -15.24 18.50
N LEU A 125 -9.19 -16.18 17.94
CA LEU A 125 -9.82 -17.26 18.70
C LEU A 125 -8.77 -18.20 19.32
N ILE A 126 -7.68 -18.49 18.61
CA ILE A 126 -6.54 -19.24 19.15
C ILE A 126 -5.94 -18.48 20.33
N CYS A 127 -5.66 -17.18 20.19
CA CYS A 127 -5.11 -16.36 21.27
C CYS A 127 -6.05 -16.29 22.48
N LEU A 128 -7.35 -16.06 22.27
CA LEU A 128 -8.34 -16.03 23.35
C LEU A 128 -8.43 -17.38 24.07
N SER A 129 -8.32 -18.50 23.35
CA SER A 129 -8.30 -19.82 23.97
C SER A 129 -7.03 -20.05 24.79
N ILE A 130 -5.88 -19.53 24.37
CA ILE A 130 -4.63 -19.52 25.15
C ILE A 130 -4.83 -18.74 26.46
N PHE A 131 -5.42 -17.55 26.41
CA PHE A 131 -5.73 -16.76 27.62
C PHE A 131 -6.69 -17.50 28.56
N ALA A 132 -7.76 -18.09 28.02
CA ALA A 132 -8.77 -18.80 28.82
C ALA A 132 -8.24 -20.10 29.43
N THR A 133 -7.36 -20.81 28.73
CA THR A 133 -6.80 -22.09 29.19
C THR A 133 -5.58 -21.93 30.09
N HIS A 134 -5.07 -20.70 30.28
CA HIS A 134 -3.93 -20.43 31.15
C HIS A 134 -4.07 -21.04 32.55
N GLY A 135 -5.25 -20.90 33.18
CA GLY A 135 -5.54 -21.46 34.50
C GLY A 135 -5.61 -23.00 34.53
N LEU A 136 -5.99 -23.63 33.42
CA LEU A 136 -6.08 -25.08 33.30
C LEU A 136 -4.69 -25.70 33.05
N ILE A 137 -3.87 -25.06 32.22
CA ILE A 137 -2.51 -25.51 31.90
C ILE A 137 -1.58 -25.42 33.11
N ARG A 138 -1.80 -24.46 34.02
CA ARG A 138 -1.07 -24.35 35.30
C ARG A 138 -1.15 -25.64 36.14
N ASN A 139 -2.23 -26.42 36.00
CA ASN A 139 -2.47 -27.63 36.76
C ASN A 139 -2.09 -28.91 35.99
N MET A 140 -1.61 -28.80 34.75
CA MET A 140 -1.18 -29.94 33.95
C MET A 140 0.28 -30.33 34.26
N PRO A 141 0.67 -31.61 34.14
CA PRO A 141 2.00 -32.11 34.49
C PRO A 141 3.07 -31.78 33.44
N PHE A 142 2.91 -30.69 32.67
CA PHE A 142 3.89 -30.30 31.66
C PHE A 142 4.98 -29.42 32.27
N SER A 143 6.23 -29.66 31.86
CA SER A 143 7.32 -28.73 32.17
C SER A 143 7.07 -27.38 31.49
N SER A 144 7.49 -26.28 32.11
CA SER A 144 7.39 -24.93 31.52
C SER A 144 8.03 -24.88 30.12
N SER A 145 9.17 -25.55 29.94
CA SER A 145 9.86 -25.65 28.65
C SER A 145 9.04 -26.35 27.55
N THR A 146 8.23 -27.36 27.88
CA THR A 146 7.38 -28.05 26.90
C THR A 146 6.25 -27.15 26.41
N VAL A 147 5.65 -26.40 27.34
CA VAL A 147 4.57 -25.46 27.05
C VAL A 147 5.09 -24.28 26.22
N ASP A 148 6.25 -23.71 26.57
CA ASP A 148 6.88 -22.64 25.80
C ASP A 148 7.27 -23.10 24.38
N GLY A 149 7.78 -24.33 24.24
CA GLY A 149 8.09 -24.92 22.94
C GLY A 149 6.85 -25.12 22.05
N LEU A 150 5.74 -25.60 22.62
CA LEU A 150 4.47 -25.73 21.89
C LEU A 150 3.95 -24.37 21.42
N MET A 151 4.04 -23.34 22.27
CA MET A 151 3.62 -21.99 21.93
C MET A 151 4.48 -21.36 20.84
N ALA A 152 5.79 -21.60 20.86
CA ALA A 152 6.68 -21.20 19.78
C ALA A 152 6.30 -21.88 18.45
N ILE A 153 5.93 -23.16 18.48
CA ILE A 153 5.46 -23.87 17.28
C ILE A 153 4.15 -23.26 16.75
N ILE A 154 3.17 -22.99 17.62
CA ILE A 154 1.91 -22.35 17.23
C ILE A 154 2.18 -20.98 16.61
N PHE A 155 3.04 -20.18 17.23
CA PHE A 155 3.46 -18.88 16.71
C PHE A 155 4.09 -19.01 15.31
N LEU A 156 5.05 -19.93 15.14
CA LEU A 156 5.68 -20.17 13.84
C LEU A 156 4.67 -20.62 12.78
N VAL A 157 3.74 -21.51 13.13
CA VAL A 157 2.67 -21.95 12.23
C VAL A 157 1.82 -20.77 11.77
N ILE A 158 1.40 -19.90 12.69
CA ILE A 158 0.60 -18.72 12.37
C ILE A 158 1.41 -17.75 11.48
N CYS A 159 2.64 -17.42 11.88
CA CYS A 159 3.48 -16.47 11.14
C CYS A 159 3.87 -16.96 9.75
N PHE A 160 4.17 -18.25 9.57
CA PHE A 160 4.62 -18.78 8.29
C PHE A 160 3.48 -19.24 7.39
N LEU A 161 2.44 -19.87 7.93
CA LEU A 161 1.34 -20.46 7.14
C LEU A 161 0.08 -19.60 7.10
N GLY A 162 -0.23 -18.89 8.19
CA GLY A 162 -1.39 -18.00 8.26
C GLY A 162 -1.19 -16.72 7.46
N ARG A 163 0.00 -16.11 7.56
CA ARG A 163 0.29 -14.82 6.91
C ARG A 163 0.16 -14.83 5.38
N PRO A 164 0.65 -15.84 4.63
CA PRO A 164 0.41 -15.91 3.18
C PRO A 164 -1.08 -15.96 2.82
N PHE A 165 -1.90 -16.60 3.65
CA PHE A 165 -3.35 -16.66 3.46
C PHE A 165 -3.99 -15.29 3.68
N ALA A 166 -3.58 -14.56 4.72
CA ALA A 166 -4.00 -13.17 4.96
C ALA A 166 -3.66 -12.26 3.77
N TRP A 167 -2.47 -12.40 3.19
CA TRP A 167 -2.08 -11.69 1.96
C TRP A 167 -2.95 -12.02 0.76
N MET A 168 -3.30 -13.29 0.55
CA MET A 168 -4.21 -13.69 -0.53
C MET A 168 -5.61 -13.09 -0.37
N LEU A 169 -6.13 -13.01 0.84
CA LEU A 169 -7.49 -12.50 1.09
C LEU A 169 -7.48 -10.97 1.21
N THR A 170 -6.86 -10.47 2.27
CA THR A 170 -6.88 -9.05 2.67
C THR A 170 -6.06 -8.21 1.70
N GLY A 171 -4.90 -8.70 1.25
CA GLY A 171 -4.09 -8.02 0.24
C GLY A 171 -4.83 -7.83 -1.10
N ARG A 172 -5.57 -8.85 -1.55
CA ARG A 172 -6.41 -8.72 -2.76
C ARG A 172 -7.60 -7.79 -2.55
N ALA A 173 -8.23 -7.83 -1.37
CA ALA A 173 -9.31 -6.92 -1.04
C ALA A 173 -8.82 -5.45 -1.07
N PHE A 174 -7.61 -5.16 -0.56
CA PHE A 174 -6.98 -3.85 -0.71
C PHE A 174 -6.63 -3.51 -2.14
N THR A 175 -6.10 -4.47 -2.91
CA THR A 175 -5.81 -4.27 -4.34
C THR A 175 -7.08 -3.91 -5.13
N ALA A 176 -8.23 -4.48 -4.76
CA ALA A 176 -9.54 -4.14 -5.32
C ALA A 176 -10.05 -2.74 -4.93
N SER A 177 -9.46 -2.08 -3.94
CA SER A 177 -9.84 -0.72 -3.55
C SER A 177 -9.36 0.33 -4.54
N PHE A 178 -8.31 0.03 -5.30
CA PHE A 178 -7.74 0.99 -6.24
C PHE A 178 -8.65 1.18 -7.47
N PRO A 179 -8.76 2.42 -7.99
CA PRO A 179 -9.65 2.73 -9.10
C PRO A 179 -9.21 2.18 -10.46
N ASP A 180 -7.95 1.76 -10.61
CA ASP A 180 -7.38 1.39 -11.90
C ASP A 180 -7.76 -0.04 -12.34
N ARG A 181 -7.92 -0.22 -13.66
CA ARG A 181 -8.27 -1.51 -14.27
C ARG A 181 -7.26 -2.62 -13.95
N PRO A 182 -5.93 -2.41 -14.03
CA PRO A 182 -4.97 -3.47 -13.70
C PRO A 182 -5.15 -4.06 -12.30
N SER A 183 -5.34 -3.21 -11.29
CA SER A 183 -5.56 -3.64 -9.90
C SER A 183 -6.87 -4.40 -9.73
N GLN A 184 -7.94 -3.91 -10.37
CA GLN A 184 -9.23 -4.62 -10.40
C GLN A 184 -9.12 -5.99 -11.08
N THR A 185 -8.32 -6.10 -12.15
CA THR A 185 -8.07 -7.37 -12.83
C THR A 185 -7.29 -8.34 -11.95
N VAL A 186 -6.25 -7.88 -11.25
CA VAL A 186 -5.48 -8.72 -10.30
C VAL A 186 -6.38 -9.22 -9.17
N ALA A 187 -7.18 -8.34 -8.57
CA ALA A 187 -8.03 -8.70 -7.45
C ALA A 187 -9.16 -9.67 -7.79
N LYS A 188 -9.70 -9.62 -9.01
CA LYS A 188 -10.80 -10.50 -9.47
C LYS A 188 -10.35 -11.89 -9.90
N ARG A 189 -9.04 -12.16 -9.97
CA ARG A 189 -8.54 -13.47 -10.39
C ARG A 189 -8.95 -14.55 -9.39
N PRO A 190 -9.25 -15.78 -9.85
CA PRO A 190 -9.45 -16.89 -8.93
C PRO A 190 -8.14 -17.19 -8.18
N MET A 191 -8.25 -17.52 -6.89
CA MET A 191 -7.11 -17.93 -6.07
C MET A 191 -6.63 -19.31 -6.53
N ARG A 192 -5.31 -19.47 -6.70
CA ARG A 192 -4.70 -20.75 -7.10
C ARG A 192 -3.79 -21.27 -6.00
N PRO A 193 -3.72 -22.59 -5.76
CA PRO A 193 -2.79 -23.16 -4.77
C PRO A 193 -1.32 -22.80 -5.02
N VAL A 194 -0.91 -22.68 -6.28
CA VAL A 194 0.45 -22.25 -6.66
C VAL A 194 0.74 -20.82 -6.20
N GLU A 195 -0.28 -19.97 -6.12
CA GLU A 195 -0.13 -18.61 -5.63
C GLU A 195 0.17 -18.56 -4.14
N TYR A 196 -0.50 -19.42 -3.37
CA TYR A 196 -0.20 -19.61 -1.96
C TYR A 196 1.24 -20.07 -1.76
N LEU A 197 1.72 -21.04 -2.55
CA LEU A 197 3.10 -21.52 -2.47
C LEU A 197 4.12 -20.41 -2.77
N GLY A 198 3.87 -19.58 -3.78
CA GLY A 198 4.74 -18.44 -4.07
C GLY A 198 4.74 -17.39 -2.96
N LEU A 199 3.58 -17.07 -2.38
CA LEU A 199 3.48 -16.17 -1.22
C LEU A 199 4.13 -16.76 0.03
N LEU A 200 4.01 -18.06 0.25
CA LEU A 200 4.68 -18.78 1.34
C LEU A 200 6.20 -18.64 1.21
N GLN A 201 6.76 -18.88 0.02
CA GLN A 201 8.20 -18.71 -0.21
C GLN A 201 8.66 -17.28 0.05
N MET A 202 7.91 -16.27 -0.42
CA MET A 202 8.23 -14.87 -0.15
C MET A 202 8.10 -14.50 1.33
N ASN A 203 7.12 -15.06 2.03
CA ASN A 203 6.96 -14.87 3.47
C ASN A 203 8.13 -15.50 4.23
N VAL A 204 8.57 -16.70 3.83
CA VAL A 204 9.76 -17.33 4.43
C VAL A 204 10.99 -16.44 4.28
N ILE A 205 11.21 -15.87 3.09
CA ILE A 205 12.29 -14.91 2.85
C ILE A 205 12.11 -13.70 3.77
N ALA A 206 10.96 -13.04 3.73
CA ALA A 206 10.69 -11.83 4.50
C ALA A 206 10.86 -12.02 6.02
N GLN A 207 10.53 -13.19 6.55
CA GLN A 207 10.59 -13.52 7.99
C GLN A 207 11.93 -14.13 8.45
N LEU A 208 12.81 -14.53 7.52
CA LEU A 208 14.09 -15.18 7.83
C LEU A 208 14.97 -14.40 8.83
N PRO A 209 15.12 -13.05 8.71
CA PRO A 209 15.87 -12.27 9.70
C PRO A 209 15.27 -12.31 11.09
N LEU A 210 13.94 -12.38 11.19
CA LEU A 210 13.25 -12.38 12.48
C LEU A 210 13.58 -13.66 13.25
N VAL A 211 13.61 -14.79 12.55
CA VAL A 211 14.06 -16.09 13.09
C VAL A 211 15.56 -16.08 13.37
N GLY A 212 16.37 -15.60 12.41
CA GLY A 212 17.83 -15.55 12.54
C GLY A 212 18.28 -14.65 13.68
N GLY A 213 17.61 -13.52 13.88
CA GLY A 213 17.88 -12.58 14.97
C GLY A 213 17.42 -13.05 16.33
N ALA A 214 16.26 -13.70 16.41
CA ALA A 214 15.86 -14.39 17.63
C ALA A 214 16.92 -15.42 18.02
N ALA A 215 17.37 -16.27 17.08
CA ALA A 215 18.44 -17.23 17.32
C ALA A 215 19.74 -16.53 17.77
N LEU A 216 20.12 -15.43 17.12
CA LEU A 216 21.33 -14.69 17.46
C LEU A 216 21.25 -14.10 18.88
N LEU A 217 20.10 -13.59 19.32
CA LEU A 217 19.87 -13.10 20.68
C LEU A 217 19.85 -14.23 21.72
N PHE A 218 19.29 -15.39 21.38
CA PHE A 218 19.24 -16.55 22.29
C PHE A 218 20.60 -17.24 22.46
N TYR A 219 21.44 -17.24 21.43
CA TYR A 219 22.76 -17.89 21.43
C TYR A 219 23.93 -16.91 21.53
N ALA A 220 23.66 -15.60 21.64
CA ALA A 220 24.70 -14.59 21.83
C ALA A 220 25.39 -14.79 23.21
N PRO A 221 26.72 -14.58 23.28
CA PRO A 221 27.43 -14.55 24.55
C PRO A 221 26.82 -13.50 25.50
N PRO A 222 26.78 -13.78 26.82
CA PRO A 222 26.09 -12.95 27.81
C PRO A 222 26.67 -11.54 28.02
N ILE A 223 27.79 -11.22 27.37
CA ILE A 223 28.61 -10.04 27.71
C ILE A 223 28.09 -8.75 27.07
N ASP A 224 27.25 -8.82 26.01
CA ASP A 224 26.77 -7.58 25.37
C ASP A 224 25.44 -7.74 24.62
N ALA A 225 24.43 -8.30 25.29
CA ALA A 225 23.08 -8.49 24.74
C ALA A 225 22.50 -7.19 24.14
N GLY A 226 22.85 -6.03 24.71
CA GLY A 226 22.47 -4.71 24.17
C GLY A 226 23.09 -4.41 22.81
N LEU A 227 24.39 -4.68 22.61
CA LEU A 227 25.05 -4.48 21.33
C LEU A 227 24.50 -5.43 20.26
N TYR A 228 24.33 -6.72 20.60
CA TYR A 228 23.73 -7.70 19.69
C TYR A 228 22.29 -7.31 19.32
N PHE A 229 21.51 -6.79 20.27
CA PHE A 229 20.18 -6.26 20.00
C PHE A 229 20.20 -5.06 19.07
N ILE A 230 21.12 -4.10 19.26
CA ILE A 230 21.25 -2.94 18.37
C ILE A 230 21.66 -3.38 16.96
N VAL A 231 22.67 -4.24 16.84
CA VAL A 231 23.12 -4.77 15.54
C VAL A 231 22.00 -5.54 14.84
N TYR A 232 21.28 -6.38 15.58
CA TYR A 232 20.12 -7.09 15.07
C TYR A 232 19.01 -6.12 14.64
N LEU A 233 18.69 -5.11 15.45
CA LEU A 233 17.67 -4.12 15.13
C LEU A 233 18.04 -3.37 13.85
N LEU A 234 19.28 -2.92 13.70
CA LEU A 234 19.76 -2.25 12.49
C LEU A 234 19.68 -3.16 11.27
N PHE A 235 20.09 -4.42 11.40
CA PHE A 235 19.96 -5.42 10.34
C PHE A 235 18.50 -5.68 9.98
N PHE A 236 17.63 -5.85 10.97
CA PHE A 236 16.20 -6.07 10.81
C PHE A 236 15.55 -4.91 10.07
N LEU A 237 15.84 -3.67 10.49
CA LEU A 237 15.34 -2.45 9.83
C LEU A 237 15.82 -2.34 8.39
N ALA A 238 17.12 -2.57 8.13
CA ALA A 238 17.68 -2.55 6.79
C ALA A 238 17.07 -3.64 5.91
N TYR A 239 16.95 -4.86 6.43
CA TYR A 239 16.38 -5.98 5.70
C TYR A 239 14.90 -5.76 5.39
N HIS A 240 14.09 -5.41 6.40
CA HIS A 240 12.66 -5.17 6.18
C HIS A 240 12.42 -3.98 5.27
N SER A 241 13.26 -2.94 5.31
CA SER A 241 13.19 -1.87 4.33
C SER A 241 13.42 -2.41 2.91
N PHE A 242 14.39 -3.30 2.71
CA PHE A 242 14.65 -3.94 1.42
C PHE A 242 13.51 -4.87 0.98
N THR A 243 12.96 -5.68 1.89
CA THR A 243 11.97 -6.72 1.56
C THR A 243 10.50 -6.30 1.67
N CYS A 244 10.20 -5.08 2.11
CA CYS A 244 8.83 -4.64 2.40
C CYS A 244 7.86 -4.72 1.22
N THR A 245 8.35 -4.79 -0.01
CA THR A 245 7.51 -4.90 -1.22
C THR A 245 7.42 -6.30 -1.80
N LEU A 246 8.07 -7.29 -1.18
CA LEU A 246 8.05 -8.69 -1.65
C LEU A 246 6.62 -9.23 -1.75
N MET A 247 5.84 -9.12 -0.67
CA MET A 247 4.50 -9.68 -0.62
C MET A 247 3.52 -8.98 -1.58
N PRO A 248 3.47 -7.62 -1.64
CA PRO A 248 2.70 -6.93 -2.68
C PRO A 248 3.12 -7.31 -4.11
N ARG A 249 4.42 -7.37 -4.40
CA ARG A 249 4.92 -7.70 -5.74
C ARG A 249 4.55 -9.12 -6.14
N GLN A 250 4.65 -10.07 -5.21
CA GLN A 250 4.24 -11.46 -5.43
C GLN A 250 2.74 -11.58 -5.72
N LEU A 251 1.93 -10.78 -5.04
CA LEU A 251 0.49 -10.70 -5.28
C LEU A 251 0.16 -10.17 -6.68
N ILE A 252 0.95 -9.21 -7.17
CA ILE A 252 0.79 -8.59 -8.50
C ILE A 252 1.33 -9.49 -9.63
N SER A 253 2.48 -10.13 -9.39
CA SER A 253 3.23 -10.93 -10.37
C SER A 253 2.62 -12.31 -10.62
N ASN A 254 1.45 -12.60 -10.04
CA ASN A 254 0.77 -13.89 -10.15
C ASN A 254 1.62 -15.05 -9.61
N ALA A 255 2.32 -14.77 -8.50
CA ALA A 255 3.20 -15.68 -7.81
C ALA A 255 4.38 -16.26 -8.61
N ASP A 256 4.83 -15.54 -9.65
CA ASP A 256 6.11 -15.84 -10.28
C ASP A 256 7.25 -15.33 -9.39
N VAL A 257 7.81 -16.28 -8.63
CA VAL A 257 8.89 -16.11 -7.67
C VAL A 257 10.12 -15.48 -8.32
N PHE A 258 10.46 -15.91 -9.54
CA PHE A 258 11.66 -15.44 -10.23
C PHE A 258 11.49 -14.00 -10.72
N VAL A 259 10.31 -13.66 -11.23
CA VAL A 259 9.99 -12.28 -11.62
C VAL A 259 10.01 -11.36 -10.40
N THR A 260 9.44 -11.79 -9.28
CA THR A 260 9.41 -11.01 -8.04
C THR A 260 10.81 -10.78 -7.48
N LEU A 261 11.64 -11.84 -7.40
CA LEU A 261 13.03 -11.73 -6.93
C LEU A 261 13.87 -10.86 -7.87
N ARG A 262 13.75 -11.06 -9.18
CA ARG A 262 14.46 -10.23 -10.16
C ARG A 262 14.06 -8.76 -10.01
N GLY A 263 12.76 -8.46 -9.94
CA GLY A 263 12.27 -7.09 -9.69
C GLY A 263 12.77 -6.52 -8.36
N LEU A 264 12.88 -7.34 -7.31
CA LEU A 264 13.47 -6.91 -6.04
C LEU A 264 14.94 -6.53 -6.19
N PHE A 265 15.75 -7.30 -6.91
CA PHE A 265 17.16 -6.97 -7.10
C PHE A 265 17.37 -5.71 -7.95
N TRP A 266 16.62 -5.53 -9.03
CA TRP A 266 16.79 -4.39 -9.94
C TRP A 266 16.15 -3.10 -9.43
N ASP A 267 14.90 -3.17 -8.94
CA ASP A 267 14.17 -2.00 -8.47
C ASP A 267 14.37 -1.77 -6.96
N GLY A 268 14.95 -2.72 -6.22
CA GLY A 268 15.05 -2.66 -4.76
C GLY A 268 16.11 -1.69 -4.28
N PHE A 269 17.10 -1.31 -5.09
CA PHE A 269 18.09 -0.31 -4.69
C PHE A 269 17.52 1.12 -4.77
N ASP A 270 16.76 1.41 -5.83
CA ASP A 270 16.03 2.67 -5.98
C ASP A 270 14.81 2.72 -5.05
N GLY A 271 14.13 1.59 -4.90
CA GLY A 271 13.10 1.36 -3.90
C GLY A 271 13.62 1.61 -2.48
N TRP A 272 14.79 1.08 -2.12
CA TRP A 272 15.40 1.28 -0.80
C TRP A 272 15.67 2.76 -0.50
N LYS A 273 16.18 3.54 -1.47
CA LYS A 273 16.40 4.98 -1.29
C LYS A 273 15.10 5.75 -1.09
N PHE A 274 14.08 5.48 -1.92
CA PHE A 274 12.76 6.11 -1.81
C PHE A 274 12.04 5.72 -0.51
N GLN A 275 12.14 4.44 -0.16
CA GLN A 275 11.56 3.88 1.04
C GLN A 275 12.25 4.41 2.28
N ARG A 276 13.58 4.58 2.33
CA ARG A 276 14.26 5.08 3.54
C ARG A 276 13.62 6.35 4.11
N THR A 277 13.14 7.25 3.25
CA THR A 277 12.49 8.51 3.66
C THR A 277 11.04 8.31 4.13
N LEU A 278 10.24 7.50 3.42
CA LEU A 278 8.83 7.24 3.73
C LEU A 278 8.60 6.17 4.82
N TYR A 279 9.51 5.21 4.88
CA TYR A 279 9.42 3.97 5.65
C TYR A 279 9.88 4.17 7.09
N MET A 280 10.89 5.01 7.33
CA MET A 280 11.42 5.19 8.69
C MET A 280 10.40 5.83 9.63
N SER A 281 9.65 6.85 9.19
CA SER A 281 8.61 7.48 10.01
C SER A 281 7.44 6.52 10.30
N PHE A 282 7.01 5.75 9.29
CA PHE A 282 5.95 4.76 9.46
C PHE A 282 6.38 3.62 10.36
N LEU A 283 7.59 3.12 10.18
CA LEU A 283 8.11 2.02 10.99
C LEU A 283 8.30 2.44 12.44
N TRP A 284 8.76 3.67 12.71
CA TRP A 284 8.76 4.21 14.08
C TRP A 284 7.37 4.28 14.68
N MET A 285 6.36 4.75 13.92
CA MET A 285 4.97 4.74 14.38
C MET A 285 4.49 3.32 14.70
N MET A 286 4.80 2.35 13.83
CA MET A 286 4.47 0.94 14.05
C MET A 286 5.19 0.37 15.27
N THR A 287 6.48 0.62 15.44
CA THR A 287 7.25 0.21 16.62
C THR A 287 6.66 0.79 17.89
N LEU A 288 6.29 2.08 17.90
CA LEU A 288 5.63 2.72 19.04
C LEU A 288 4.25 2.12 19.32
N LEU A 289 3.47 1.79 18.28
CA LEU A 289 2.17 1.14 18.42
C LEU A 289 2.31 -0.28 19.01
N TYR A 290 3.23 -1.09 18.48
CA TYR A 290 3.55 -2.41 19.03
C TYR A 290 4.04 -2.31 20.48
N PHE A 291 4.93 -1.36 20.77
CA PHE A 291 5.41 -1.11 22.13
C PHE A 291 4.25 -0.76 23.06
N ALA A 292 3.35 0.16 22.66
CA ALA A 292 2.19 0.53 23.45
C ALA A 292 1.25 -0.66 23.70
N ILE A 293 0.97 -1.48 22.68
CA ILE A 293 0.13 -2.69 22.83
C ILE A 293 0.79 -3.69 23.79
N ILE A 294 2.08 -3.97 23.62
CA ILE A 294 2.82 -4.94 24.43
C ILE A 294 2.90 -4.47 25.88
N VAL A 295 3.28 -3.21 26.13
CA VAL A 295 3.35 -2.64 27.48
C VAL A 295 1.98 -2.65 28.15
N SER A 296 0.94 -2.24 27.43
CA SER A 296 -0.44 -2.28 27.95
C SER A 296 -0.86 -3.71 28.31
N ALA A 297 -0.51 -4.68 27.48
CA ALA A 297 -0.81 -6.08 27.73
C ALA A 297 -0.04 -6.63 28.94
N ILE A 298 1.25 -6.31 29.09
CA ILE A 298 2.05 -6.69 30.26
C ILE A 298 1.44 -6.12 31.54
N TYR A 299 1.06 -4.85 31.53
CA TYR A 299 0.40 -4.23 32.68
C TYR A 299 -0.93 -4.90 33.02
N LEU A 300 -1.70 -5.30 32.00
CA LEU A 300 -2.93 -6.07 32.18
C LEU A 300 -2.64 -7.42 32.84
N LEU A 301 -1.60 -8.14 32.40
CA LEU A 301 -1.20 -9.41 33.00
C LEU A 301 -0.81 -9.27 34.47
N GLU A 302 -0.14 -8.17 34.81
CA GLU A 302 0.24 -7.85 36.18
C GLU A 302 -0.99 -7.60 37.08
N ILE A 303 -1.97 -6.83 36.59
CA ILE A 303 -3.26 -6.61 37.28
C ILE A 303 -3.98 -7.93 37.53
N PHE A 304 -3.99 -8.84 36.55
CA PHE A 304 -4.63 -10.16 36.68
C PHE A 304 -3.74 -11.21 37.37
N HIS A 305 -2.57 -10.83 37.89
CA HIS A 305 -1.63 -11.69 38.62
C HIS A 305 -1.20 -12.93 37.84
N ILE A 306 -1.04 -12.81 36.53
CA ILE A 306 -0.64 -13.89 35.66
C ILE A 306 0.89 -13.99 35.62
N ARG A 307 1.46 -15.01 36.29
CA ARG A 307 2.91 -15.14 36.53
C ARG A 307 3.72 -15.84 35.42
N ASN A 308 3.08 -16.40 34.38
CA ASN A 308 3.78 -17.04 33.26
C ASN A 308 3.76 -16.16 32.01
N ALA A 309 4.55 -15.09 32.01
CA ALA A 309 4.63 -14.14 30.90
C ALA A 309 5.10 -14.80 29.58
N GLY A 310 6.00 -15.79 29.64
CA GLY A 310 6.53 -16.49 28.46
C GLY A 310 5.46 -17.20 27.64
N PHE A 311 4.51 -17.87 28.30
CA PHE A 311 3.38 -18.55 27.64
C PHE A 311 2.44 -17.58 26.91
N ILE A 312 2.21 -16.41 27.50
CA ILE A 312 1.19 -15.46 27.01
C ILE A 312 1.79 -14.45 26.02
N PHE A 313 3.09 -14.21 26.10
CA PHE A 313 3.77 -13.25 25.24
C PHE A 313 3.55 -13.52 23.74
N PRO A 314 3.65 -14.77 23.22
CA PRO A 314 3.32 -15.08 21.83
C PRO A 314 1.87 -14.70 21.47
N ALA A 315 0.91 -14.94 22.37
CA ALA A 315 -0.49 -14.59 22.13
C ALA A 315 -0.70 -13.06 22.08
N ILE A 316 0.00 -12.30 22.94
CA ILE A 316 0.00 -10.83 22.88
C ILE A 316 0.54 -10.35 21.54
N VAL A 317 1.66 -10.91 21.08
CA VAL A 317 2.29 -10.52 19.81
C VAL A 317 1.40 -10.88 18.63
N ILE A 318 0.79 -12.07 18.61
CA ILE A 318 -0.16 -12.47 17.55
C ILE A 318 -1.37 -11.54 17.55
N MET A 319 -1.97 -11.22 18.70
CA MET A 319 -3.09 -10.28 18.74
C MET A 319 -2.68 -8.89 18.24
N ALA A 320 -1.51 -8.39 18.64
CA ALA A 320 -0.98 -7.13 18.14
C ALA A 320 -0.84 -7.16 16.61
N ASP A 321 -0.29 -8.24 16.06
CA ASP A 321 -0.17 -8.43 14.60
C ASP A 321 -1.56 -8.40 13.95
N THR A 322 -2.53 -9.21 14.42
CA THR A 322 -3.89 -9.26 13.83
C THR A 322 -4.64 -7.92 13.83
N LEU A 323 -4.37 -7.03 14.79
CA LEU A 323 -4.97 -5.70 14.85
C LEU A 323 -4.37 -4.74 13.83
N VAL A 324 -3.08 -4.90 13.55
CA VAL A 324 -2.31 -3.95 12.74
C VAL A 324 -2.10 -4.46 11.30
N ASP A 325 -2.21 -5.77 11.06
CA ASP A 325 -1.85 -6.42 9.79
C ASP A 325 -2.63 -5.84 8.61
N THR A 326 -3.90 -5.49 8.82
CA THR A 326 -4.75 -4.87 7.77
C THR A 326 -4.17 -3.53 7.31
N PHE A 327 -3.74 -2.68 8.24
CA PHE A 327 -3.14 -1.38 7.91
C PHE A 327 -1.75 -1.54 7.33
N TRP A 328 -0.97 -2.46 7.89
CA TRP A 328 0.36 -2.80 7.40
C TRP A 328 0.35 -3.33 5.96
N MET A 329 -0.55 -4.26 5.62
CA MET A 329 -0.74 -4.76 4.26
C MET A 329 -1.17 -3.63 3.31
N GLY A 330 -2.16 -2.83 3.70
CA GLY A 330 -2.62 -1.69 2.89
C GLY A 330 -1.48 -0.70 2.60
N TRP A 331 -0.67 -0.40 3.61
CA TRP A 331 0.52 0.43 3.49
C TRP A 331 1.52 -0.14 2.49
N GLN A 332 1.94 -1.39 2.68
CA GLN A 332 2.93 -2.03 1.81
C GLN A 332 2.46 -2.10 0.35
N ILE A 333 1.18 -2.35 0.10
CA ILE A 333 0.61 -2.35 -1.25
C ILE A 333 0.66 -0.94 -1.85
N THR A 334 0.31 0.09 -1.09
CA THR A 334 0.34 1.48 -1.55
C THR A 334 1.77 1.92 -1.87
N VAL A 335 2.73 1.61 -0.99
CA VAL A 335 4.15 1.90 -1.20
C VAL A 335 4.73 1.13 -2.38
N ALA A 336 4.39 -0.15 -2.57
CA ALA A 336 4.89 -0.93 -3.70
C ALA A 336 4.55 -0.27 -5.05
N ARG A 337 3.38 0.37 -5.14
CA ARG A 337 2.93 1.06 -6.35
C ARG A 337 3.63 2.39 -6.61
N LEU A 338 4.10 3.06 -5.56
CA LEU A 338 4.82 4.33 -5.66
C LEU A 338 6.21 4.15 -6.26
N ILE A 339 6.81 2.97 -6.13
CA ILE A 339 8.17 2.69 -6.60
C ILE A 339 8.23 2.80 -8.13
N PRO A 340 9.11 3.66 -8.67
CA PRO A 340 9.36 3.74 -10.11
C PRO A 340 9.84 2.37 -10.61
N GLY A 341 9.11 1.75 -11.54
CA GLY A 341 9.47 0.44 -12.10
C GLY A 341 8.44 -0.66 -11.90
N ASP A 342 7.51 -0.49 -10.95
CA ASP A 342 6.54 -1.53 -10.61
C ASP A 342 5.62 -1.91 -11.79
N VAL A 343 5.32 -3.20 -11.91
CA VAL A 343 4.56 -3.80 -13.02
C VAL A 343 3.14 -3.23 -13.10
N LEU A 344 2.56 -2.80 -11.97
CA LEU A 344 1.27 -2.08 -11.96
C LEU A 344 1.38 -0.66 -12.55
N ARG A 345 2.50 0.03 -12.33
CA ARG A 345 2.76 1.34 -12.94
C ARG A 345 3.04 1.20 -14.43
N LYS A 346 3.84 0.21 -14.84
CA LYS A 346 4.12 -0.11 -16.26
C LYS A 346 2.91 -0.63 -17.04
N ARG A 347 1.90 -1.22 -16.38
CA ARG A 347 0.63 -1.64 -17.02
C ARG A 347 -0.50 -0.59 -16.96
N SER A 348 -0.26 0.53 -16.28
CA SER A 348 -1.20 1.67 -16.20
C SER A 348 -0.74 2.91 -16.99
N VAL A 349 0.45 2.83 -17.60
CA VAL A 349 0.88 3.59 -18.77
C VAL A 349 0.55 2.74 -19.99
#